data_AF-A0A1E3B310-F1
#
_entry.id   AF-A0A1E3B310-F1
#
_cell.length_a   1.000
_cell.length_b   1.000
_cell.length_c   1.000
_cell.angle_alpha   90.00
_cell.angle_beta   90.00
_cell.angle_gamma   90.00
#
_symmetry.space_group_name_H-M   'P 1'
#
loop_
_entity.id
_entity.type
_entity.pdbx_description
1 polymer ?
#
loop_
_entity_poly.entity_id
_entity_poly.type
_entity_poly.pdbx_seq_one_letter_code
_entity_poly.pdbx_strand_id
1 'polypeptide(L)' 'MGLAEVRRRFEWGGSYYSETAEAVKLTFDGDAAPILRAKLKVADGELRDASVNLAERLQNINGHFVL' A
#
# COMPACT_ATOMS: atom_id res chain seq x y z
N MET A 1 5.03 28.83 3.19
CA MET A 1 3.57 28.68 3.35
C MET A 1 3.11 27.86 2.15
N GLY A 2 3.16 26.53 2.13
CA GLY A 2 2.56 25.52 3.01
C GLY A 2 1.39 24.89 2.23
N LEU A 3 1.27 23.54 2.21
CA LEU A 3 0.27 22.68 1.50
C LEU A 3 0.81 22.06 0.18
N ALA A 4 0.71 20.76 -0.13
CA ALA A 4 -0.02 19.64 0.48
C ALA A 4 0.77 18.32 0.33
N GLU A 5 1.18 17.74 1.47
CA GLU A 5 1.54 16.33 1.59
C GLU A 5 0.24 15.54 1.85
N VAL A 6 0.23 14.23 1.53
CA VAL A 6 -0.85 13.24 1.75
C VAL A 6 -1.77 13.14 0.51
N ARG A 7 -1.61 12.18 -0.41
CA ARG A 7 -1.85 10.73 -0.23
C ARG A 7 -1.00 9.90 -1.22
N ARG A 8 0.22 9.53 -0.83
CA ARG A 8 1.14 8.67 -1.62
C ARG A 8 1.36 7.28 -0.99
N ARG A 9 0.45 6.83 -0.14
CA ARG A 9 0.69 5.68 0.74
C ARG A 9 -0.60 4.89 0.93
N PHE A 10 -0.47 3.58 0.97
CA PHE A 10 -1.53 2.72 1.49
C PHE A 10 -1.86 3.14 2.93
N GLU A 11 -3.14 3.33 3.22
CA GLU A 11 -3.59 3.65 4.58
C GLU A 11 -4.17 2.39 5.22
N TRP A 12 -3.53 1.94 6.30
CA TRP A 12 -4.04 0.83 7.11
C TRP A 12 -5.34 1.25 7.80
N GLY A 13 -6.39 0.43 7.67
CA GLY A 13 -7.73 0.75 8.17
C GLY A 13 -8.55 1.64 7.25
N GLY A 14 -8.01 2.05 6.10
CA GLY A 14 -8.80 2.65 5.02
C GLY A 14 -9.66 1.61 4.29
N SER A 15 -10.65 2.06 3.53
CA SER A 15 -11.53 1.21 2.71
C SER A 15 -11.38 1.57 1.22
N TYR A 16 -11.73 0.64 0.32
CA TYR A 16 -11.89 0.88 -1.13
C TYR A 16 -10.61 1.13 -1.97
N TYR A 17 -9.42 0.70 -1.54
CA TYR A 17 -8.21 0.84 -2.38
C TYR A 17 -8.29 0.03 -3.67
N SER A 18 -8.94 -1.14 -3.66
CA SER A 18 -9.05 -2.05 -4.81
C SER A 18 -9.88 -1.48 -5.96
N GLU A 19 -10.72 -0.47 -5.71
CA GLU A 19 -11.54 0.18 -6.75
C GLU A 19 -10.79 1.27 -7.51
N THR A 20 -9.66 1.74 -6.97
CA THR A 20 -8.86 2.85 -7.52
C THR A 20 -7.40 2.49 -7.74
N ALA A 21 -7.05 1.22 -7.53
CA ALA A 21 -5.71 0.69 -7.69
C ALA A 21 -5.59 -0.11 -9.01
N GLU A 22 -4.58 0.22 -9.79
CA GLU A 22 -4.19 -0.51 -10.99
C GLU A 22 -2.84 -1.20 -10.81
N ALA A 23 -2.59 -2.23 -11.61
CA ALA A 23 -1.31 -2.97 -11.65
C ALA A 23 -0.83 -3.47 -10.26
N VAL A 24 -1.77 -3.91 -9.42
CA VAL A 24 -1.49 -4.42 -8.08
C VAL A 24 -0.61 -5.67 -8.18
N LYS A 25 0.55 -5.65 -7.50
CA LYS A 25 1.51 -6.75 -7.49
C LYS A 25 2.15 -6.90 -6.11
N LEU A 26 2.31 -8.14 -5.66
CA LEU A 26 3.17 -8.49 -4.55
C LEU A 26 4.58 -8.77 -5.08
N THR A 27 5.59 -8.07 -4.56
CA THR A 27 7.01 -8.37 -4.78
C THR A 27 7.70 -8.66 -3.46
N PHE A 28 8.88 -9.27 -3.55
CA PHE A 28 9.76 -9.48 -2.41
C PHE A 28 11.06 -8.74 -2.67
N ASP A 29 11.42 -7.87 -1.73
CA ASP A 29 12.61 -7.03 -1.82
C ASP A 29 13.49 -7.25 -0.57
N GLY A 30 14.80 -7.04 -0.67
CA GLY A 30 15.73 -7.22 0.47
C GLY A 30 15.67 -8.62 1.09
N ASP A 31 15.59 -8.70 2.42
CA ASP A 31 15.43 -9.94 3.21
C ASP A 31 14.01 -10.55 3.07
N ALA A 32 13.58 -10.79 1.83
CA ALA A 32 12.24 -11.29 1.51
C ALA A 32 11.09 -10.47 2.13
N ALA A 33 11.28 -9.15 2.25
CA ALA A 33 10.23 -8.26 2.73
C ALA A 33 9.08 -8.23 1.71
N PRO A 34 7.83 -8.55 2.11
CA PRO A 34 6.68 -8.56 1.20
C PRO A 34 6.21 -7.13 0.93
N ILE A 35 6.45 -6.63 -0.28
CA ILE A 35 6.06 -5.29 -0.70
C ILE A 35 4.83 -5.37 -1.60
N LEU A 36 3.73 -4.74 -1.20
CA LEU A 36 2.58 -4.52 -2.07
C LEU A 36 2.80 -3.26 -2.88
N ARG A 37 2.77 -3.36 -4.20
CA ARG A 37 2.97 -2.27 -5.16
C ARG A 37 1.70 -2.08 -5.99
N ALA A 38 1.32 -0.84 -6.24
CA ALA A 38 0.20 -0.51 -7.13
C ALA A 38 0.32 0.91 -7.66
N LYS A 39 -0.46 1.23 -8.69
CA LYS A 39 -0.77 2.61 -9.06
C LYS A 39 -2.05 3.04 -8.39
N LEU A 40 -2.02 4.08 -7.58
CA LEU A 40 -3.20 4.61 -6.89
C LEU A 40 -3.66 5.90 -7.56
N LYS A 41 -4.97 6.03 -7.77
CA LYS A 41 -5.57 7.28 -8.24
C LYS A 41 -5.58 8.30 -7.11
N VAL A 42 -4.93 9.44 -7.32
CA VAL A 42 -4.91 10.55 -6.35
C VAL A 42 -6.01 11.58 -6.68
N ALA A 43 -6.20 12.57 -5.80
CA ALA A 43 -7.36 13.47 -5.83
C ALA A 43 -7.49 14.29 -7.13
N ASP A 44 -6.39 14.53 -7.83
CA ASP A 44 -6.35 15.20 -9.14
C ASP A 44 -6.70 14.26 -10.32
N GLY A 45 -6.95 12.97 -10.04
CA GLY A 45 -7.26 11.95 -11.02
C GLY A 45 -6.06 11.24 -11.64
N GLU A 46 -4.84 11.66 -11.33
CA GLU A 46 -3.59 11.04 -11.80
C GLU A 46 -3.34 9.69 -11.09
N LEU A 47 -2.76 8.74 -11.82
CA LEU A 47 -2.25 7.50 -11.25
C LEU A 47 -0.79 7.66 -10.83
N ARG A 48 -0.48 7.38 -9.57
CA ARG A 48 0.90 7.45 -9.04
C ARG A 48 1.32 6.12 -8.43
N ASP A 49 2.59 5.77 -8.60
CA ASP A 49 3.16 4.56 -8.00
C ASP A 49 3.16 4.66 -6.47
N ALA A 50 2.70 3.60 -5.82
CA ALA A 50 2.65 3.45 -4.38
C ALA A 50 3.20 2.08 -3.97
N SER A 51 3.81 2.02 -2.79
CA SER A 51 4.27 0.77 -2.19
C SER A 51 4.07 0.78 -0.68
N VAL A 52 3.84 -0.39 -0.10
CA VAL A 52 3.81 -0.60 1.35
C VAL A 52 4.45 -1.94 1.68
N ASN A 53 5.25 -1.98 2.74
CA ASN A 53 5.76 -3.23 3.28
C ASN A 53 4.69 -3.85 4.17
N LEU A 54 4.17 -5.02 3.78
CA LEU A 54 3.12 -5.70 4.54
C LEU A 54 3.62 -6.16 5.91
N ALA A 55 4.90 -6.48 6.05
CA ALA A 55 5.49 -6.91 7.31
C ALA A 55 5.50 -5.81 8.39
N GLU A 56 5.21 -4.56 8.04
CA GLU A 56 5.07 -3.47 9.04
C GLU A 56 3.87 -3.68 9.98
N ARG A 57 2.83 -4.40 9.54
CA ARG A 57 1.61 -4.61 10.33
C ARG A 57 1.03 -6.03 10.23
N LEU A 58 1.16 -6.68 9.09
CA LEU A 58 0.67 -8.04 8.89
C LEU A 58 1.62 -9.04 9.56
N GLN A 59 1.16 -9.68 10.63
CA GLN A 59 1.88 -10.75 11.32
C GLN A 59 1.21 -12.10 11.05
N ASN A 60 2.00 -13.16 11.06
CA ASN A 60 1.50 -14.53 11.06
C ASN A 60 1.70 -15.12 12.47
N ILE A 61 0.62 -15.32 13.19
CA ILE A 61 0.61 -15.95 14.52
C ILE A 61 -0.06 -17.31 14.38
N ASN A 62 0.74 -18.39 14.48
CA ASN A 62 0.27 -19.78 14.40
C ASN A 62 -0.57 -20.11 13.15
N GLY A 63 -0.18 -19.59 11.98
CA GLY A 63 -0.88 -19.82 10.72
C GLY A 63 -2.05 -18.85 10.47
N HIS A 64 -2.28 -17.90 11.38
CA HIS A 64 -3.33 -16.89 11.26
C HIS A 64 -2.72 -15.51 11.02
N PHE A 65 -3.22 -14.82 9.99
CA PHE A 65 -2.83 -13.44 9.73
C PHE A 65 -3.57 -12.47 10.66
N VAL A 66 -2.81 -11.59 11.30
CA VAL A 66 -3.29 -10.50 12.17
C VAL A 66 -2.65 -9.17 11.75
N LEU A 67 -3.33 -8.04 12.02
CA LEU A 67 -2.92 -6.68 11.65
C LEU A 67 -2.54 -5.82 12.87
#